data_AF-A0A401FZU9-F1
#
_entry.id   AF-A0A401FZU9-F1
#
_cell.length_a   1.000
_cell.length_b   1.000
_cell.length_c   1.000
_cell.angle_alpha   90.00
_cell.angle_beta   90.00
_cell.angle_gamma   90.00
#
_symmetry.space_group_name_H-M   'P 1'
#
loop_
_entity.id
_entity.type
_entity.pdbx_description
1 polymer ?
#
loop_
_entity_poly.entity_id
_entity_poly.type
_entity_poly.pdbx_seq_one_letter_code
_entity_poly.pdbx_strand_id
1 'polypeptide(L)'
;MADVTPTPLPMKEAKRFWKDKMPTAAKNFDALADAAHTKAFMVSGLNRMDQVCGVYEAMYQAIDAGETLAEFRARIPKIIADQGWNDYRTDLIFRTNIQSAYMSGRYAQMAATAKTRPYWQYSAINDSRTRPAHAYMHGKVFPADSPIWDTWYPPNGYKCRCGVKSLSERQLGKRGLKVSDDPTGKTFVPTDPKTGLRLPARKLRPDPGWSQNVGKDWLGGLSPSEIAEKDIAWRTAVTQPARMPSLATLDRRHLLPVSEADLLANGLSNDDYLRAFLSEFDIKDLNESKVVTLPGANIPMVVGRGLFADPKTGNPQIRKGGRERYVRLLARTLLNPYEIWMNPGDEGKGLRPYLTLIRLFRDADDTVCGGSVVVVSGRSWTSKTLFQTDAKPERILQYLKSQRKGSLLYREKVAK
;
A
#
# COMPACT_ATOMS: atom_id res chain seq x y z
N MET A 1 24.96 18.84 -38.12
CA MET A 1 25.18 18.39 -36.73
C MET A 1 25.46 16.91 -36.82
N ALA A 2 26.59 16.42 -36.30
CA ALA A 2 26.85 14.98 -36.31
C ALA A 2 25.69 14.27 -35.59
N ASP A 3 25.16 13.22 -36.21
CA ASP A 3 24.14 12.35 -35.63
C ASP A 3 24.79 11.60 -34.45
N VAL A 4 24.80 12.23 -33.29
CA VAL A 4 25.21 11.58 -32.05
C VAL A 4 24.08 10.63 -31.72
N THR A 5 24.19 9.37 -32.14
CA THR A 5 23.33 8.31 -31.63
C THR A 5 23.78 8.04 -30.20
N PRO A 6 23.05 8.50 -29.17
CA PRO A 6 23.50 8.28 -27.80
C PRO A 6 23.48 6.78 -27.55
N THR A 7 24.63 6.18 -27.29
CA THR A 7 24.69 4.80 -26.79
C THR A 7 23.97 4.78 -25.44
N PRO A 8 22.87 4.03 -25.29
CA PRO A 8 22.16 3.96 -24.02
C PRO A 8 23.11 3.37 -22.99
N LEU A 9 23.62 4.21 -22.08
CA LEU A 9 24.45 3.72 -21.00
C LEU A 9 23.53 3.09 -19.96
N PRO A 10 23.70 1.79 -19.69
CA PRO A 10 22.90 1.16 -18.66
C PRO A 10 23.16 1.84 -17.32
N MET A 11 22.10 2.25 -16.65
CA MET A 11 22.19 2.89 -15.34
C MET A 11 22.64 1.85 -14.31
N LYS A 12 23.92 1.90 -13.91
CA LYS A 12 24.54 0.92 -13.00
C LYS A 12 23.75 0.78 -11.70
N GLU A 13 23.20 1.86 -11.18
CA GLU A 13 22.39 1.89 -9.97
C GLU A 13 21.02 1.23 -10.20
N ALA A 14 20.41 1.38 -11.38
CA ALA A 14 19.17 0.68 -11.73
C ALA A 14 19.41 -0.83 -11.95
N LYS A 15 20.56 -1.19 -12.52
CA LYS A 15 21.01 -2.60 -12.62
C LYS A 15 21.22 -3.22 -11.25
N ARG A 16 21.94 -2.52 -10.36
CA ARG A 16 22.15 -2.96 -8.97
C ARG A 16 20.80 -3.13 -8.27
N PHE A 17 19.94 -2.11 -8.36
CA PHE A 17 18.57 -2.17 -7.86
C PHE A 17 17.80 -3.40 -8.39
N TRP A 18 17.95 -3.76 -9.67
CA TRP A 18 17.29 -4.96 -10.21
C TRP A 18 17.96 -6.27 -9.76
N LYS A 19 19.29 -6.33 -9.69
CA LYS A 19 20.05 -7.52 -9.26
C LYS A 19 19.86 -7.85 -7.78
N ASP A 20 19.59 -6.85 -6.97
CA ASP A 20 19.27 -7.05 -5.55
C ASP A 20 17.89 -7.70 -5.36
N LYS A 21 17.13 -7.93 -6.46
CA LYS A 21 15.89 -8.71 -6.46
C LYS A 21 16.10 -10.22 -6.51
N MET A 22 15.23 -10.94 -5.82
CA MET A 22 15.09 -12.38 -5.79
C MET A 22 13.69 -12.73 -6.33
N PRO A 23 13.60 -13.38 -7.49
CA PRO A 23 12.33 -13.90 -8.01
C PRO A 23 11.62 -14.74 -6.96
N THR A 24 10.32 -14.52 -6.76
CA THR A 24 9.51 -15.30 -5.82
C THR A 24 8.11 -15.46 -6.39
N ALA A 25 7.59 -16.70 -6.39
CA ALA A 25 6.24 -17.03 -6.81
C ALA A 25 5.23 -16.20 -6.02
N ALA A 26 4.15 -15.72 -6.63
CA ALA A 26 3.18 -14.86 -5.93
C ALA A 26 2.62 -15.53 -4.66
N LYS A 27 2.33 -16.83 -4.71
CA LYS A 27 1.95 -17.64 -3.53
C LYS A 27 3.00 -17.70 -2.40
N ASN A 28 4.29 -17.55 -2.72
CA ASN A 28 5.40 -17.62 -1.77
C ASN A 28 5.88 -16.23 -1.37
N PHE A 29 5.57 -15.20 -2.18
CA PHE A 29 5.87 -13.81 -1.91
C PHE A 29 5.27 -13.45 -0.56
N ASP A 30 4.03 -13.85 -0.31
CA ASP A 30 3.32 -13.51 0.93
C ASP A 30 3.89 -14.19 2.19
N ALA A 31 4.80 -15.17 2.04
CA ALA A 31 5.44 -15.91 3.12
C ALA A 31 6.89 -15.47 3.41
N LEU A 32 7.44 -14.51 2.65
CA LEU A 32 8.77 -13.97 2.90
C LEU A 32 8.79 -13.05 4.14
N ALA A 33 9.93 -12.99 4.81
CA ALA A 33 10.20 -11.95 5.80
C ALA A 33 10.47 -10.60 5.12
N ASP A 34 10.33 -9.50 5.84
CA ASP A 34 10.26 -8.14 5.30
C ASP A 34 11.59 -7.68 4.65
N ALA A 35 12.72 -8.10 5.24
CA ALA A 35 14.05 -7.96 4.65
C ALA A 35 14.23 -8.78 3.35
N ALA A 36 13.42 -9.82 3.15
CA ALA A 36 13.34 -10.59 1.91
C ALA A 36 12.29 -10.00 0.95
N HIS A 37 11.21 -9.37 1.42
CA HIS A 37 10.24 -8.63 0.58
C HIS A 37 10.85 -7.40 -0.09
N THR A 38 11.69 -6.66 0.63
CA THR A 38 12.49 -5.54 0.08
C THR A 38 13.44 -5.98 -1.02
N LYS A 39 13.70 -7.28 -1.13
CA LYS A 39 14.47 -7.90 -2.21
C LYS A 39 13.61 -8.81 -3.07
N ALA A 40 12.30 -8.93 -2.88
CA ALA A 40 11.52 -9.91 -3.63
C ALA A 40 10.97 -9.31 -4.93
N PHE A 41 11.01 -10.09 -6.00
CA PHE A 41 10.34 -9.81 -7.26
C PHE A 41 9.16 -10.75 -7.45
N MET A 42 7.96 -10.19 -7.59
CA MET A 42 6.73 -10.92 -7.84
C MET A 42 5.92 -10.25 -8.93
N VAL A 43 5.16 -11.05 -9.65
CA VAL A 43 4.13 -10.57 -10.57
C VAL A 43 2.80 -11.18 -10.16
N SER A 44 1.81 -10.33 -9.89
CA SER A 44 0.48 -10.77 -9.48
C SER A 44 -0.07 -11.77 -10.50
N GLY A 45 -0.58 -12.91 -10.03
CA GLY A 45 -1.13 -13.98 -10.86
C GLY A 45 -0.10 -15.00 -11.39
N LEU A 46 1.21 -14.83 -11.17
CA LEU A 46 2.22 -15.84 -11.47
C LEU A 46 2.60 -16.63 -10.22
N ASN A 47 2.16 -17.89 -10.14
CA ASN A 47 2.42 -18.78 -9.01
C ASN A 47 3.53 -19.82 -9.26
N ARG A 48 4.03 -19.86 -10.50
CA ARG A 48 5.08 -20.76 -10.97
C ARG A 48 6.42 -20.03 -10.96
N MET A 49 7.42 -20.60 -10.29
CA MET A 49 8.73 -19.96 -10.11
C MET A 49 9.46 -19.76 -11.43
N ASP A 50 9.37 -20.72 -12.35
CA ASP A 50 9.94 -20.62 -13.70
C ASP A 50 9.36 -19.42 -14.47
N GLN A 51 8.06 -19.16 -14.34
CA GLN A 51 7.42 -17.99 -14.96
C GLN A 51 7.87 -16.68 -14.30
N VAL A 52 7.98 -16.64 -12.97
CA VAL A 52 8.44 -15.44 -12.26
C VAL A 52 9.91 -15.15 -12.56
N CYS A 53 10.78 -16.16 -12.54
CA CYS A 53 12.18 -16.05 -12.97
C CYS A 53 12.27 -15.61 -14.43
N GLY A 54 11.44 -16.16 -15.31
CA GLY A 54 11.37 -15.75 -16.71
C GLY A 54 11.04 -14.27 -16.89
N VAL A 55 10.02 -13.76 -16.18
CA VAL A 55 9.70 -12.31 -16.23
C VAL A 55 10.78 -11.47 -15.58
N TYR A 56 11.40 -11.96 -14.50
CA TYR A 56 12.49 -11.29 -13.82
C TYR A 56 13.71 -11.09 -14.73
N GLU A 57 14.15 -12.16 -15.38
CA GLU A 57 15.26 -12.15 -16.34
C GLU A 57 14.92 -11.29 -17.55
N ALA A 58 13.67 -11.36 -18.01
CA ALA A 58 13.21 -10.52 -19.11
C ALA A 58 13.27 -9.03 -18.75
N MET A 59 12.88 -8.64 -17.54
CA MET A 59 13.04 -7.28 -17.04
C MET A 59 14.52 -6.90 -16.83
N TYR A 60 15.34 -7.82 -16.34
CA TYR A 60 16.78 -7.58 -16.18
C TYR A 60 17.42 -7.27 -17.53
N GLN A 61 17.14 -8.08 -18.55
CA GLN A 61 17.60 -7.85 -19.92
C GLN A 61 17.08 -6.53 -20.47
N ALA A 62 15.83 -6.16 -20.17
CA ALA A 62 15.29 -4.87 -20.59
C ALA A 62 16.04 -3.69 -19.98
N ILE A 63 16.41 -3.77 -18.71
CA ILE A 63 17.25 -2.75 -18.03
C ILE A 63 18.69 -2.81 -18.54
N ASP A 64 19.19 -4.00 -18.85
CA ASP A 64 20.59 -4.23 -19.20
C ASP A 64 20.94 -3.74 -20.60
N ALA A 65 20.10 -4.09 -21.56
CA ALA A 65 20.21 -3.72 -22.97
C ALA A 65 19.51 -2.40 -23.30
N GLY A 66 18.72 -1.82 -22.38
CA GLY A 66 17.92 -0.63 -22.64
C GLY A 66 16.76 -0.90 -23.62
N GLU A 67 16.16 -2.08 -23.53
CA GLU A 67 15.09 -2.55 -24.41
C GLU A 67 13.85 -1.64 -24.33
N THR A 68 13.19 -1.47 -25.46
CA THR A 68 11.94 -0.74 -25.59
C THR A 68 10.74 -1.60 -25.19
N LEU A 69 9.59 -0.96 -24.92
CA LEU A 69 8.34 -1.67 -24.66
C LEU A 69 7.91 -2.57 -25.83
N ALA A 70 8.20 -2.17 -27.08
CA ALA A 70 7.81 -2.93 -28.27
C ALA A 70 8.59 -4.25 -28.36
N GLU A 71 9.90 -4.18 -28.16
CA GLU A 71 10.77 -5.36 -28.10
C GLU A 71 10.38 -6.28 -26.94
N PHE A 72 10.13 -5.70 -25.75
CA PHE A 72 9.68 -6.48 -24.60
C PHE A 72 8.34 -7.19 -24.85
N ARG A 73 7.38 -6.51 -25.51
CA ARG A 73 6.08 -7.09 -25.89
C ARG A 73 6.20 -8.23 -26.89
N ALA A 74 7.14 -8.15 -27.84
CA ALA A 74 7.37 -9.23 -28.79
C ALA A 74 7.99 -10.47 -28.12
N ARG A 75 8.73 -10.26 -27.01
CA ARG A 75 9.48 -11.31 -26.32
C ARG A 75 8.72 -11.99 -25.19
N ILE A 76 7.97 -11.22 -24.38
CA ILE A 76 7.31 -11.75 -23.18
C ILE A 76 6.33 -12.91 -23.44
N PRO A 77 5.55 -12.97 -24.55
CA PRO A 77 4.62 -14.08 -24.79
C PRO A 77 5.34 -15.42 -24.95
N LYS A 78 6.60 -15.43 -25.39
CA LYS A 78 7.43 -16.65 -25.48
C LYS A 78 7.84 -17.20 -24.11
N ILE A 79 7.74 -16.38 -23.06
CA ILE A 79 8.13 -16.70 -21.68
C ILE A 79 6.91 -17.11 -20.84
N ILE A 80 5.72 -16.59 -21.16
CA ILE A 80 4.48 -16.78 -20.39
C ILE A 80 3.26 -17.11 -21.28
N ALA A 81 3.47 -17.90 -22.34
CA ALA A 81 2.47 -18.20 -23.37
C ALA A 81 1.11 -18.66 -22.81
N ASP A 82 1.13 -19.44 -21.73
CA ASP A 82 -0.07 -20.05 -21.13
C ASP A 82 -0.89 -19.12 -20.22
N GLN A 83 -0.46 -17.86 -20.01
CA GLN A 83 -1.08 -16.95 -19.03
C GLN A 83 -2.15 -16.02 -19.63
N GLY A 84 -2.32 -15.99 -20.95
CA GLY A 84 -3.34 -15.15 -21.61
C GLY A 84 -3.19 -13.65 -21.34
N TRP A 85 -1.96 -13.16 -21.11
CA TRP A 85 -1.75 -11.74 -20.82
C TRP A 85 -2.04 -10.86 -22.04
N ASN A 86 -2.87 -9.84 -21.84
CA ASN A 86 -3.10 -8.81 -22.84
C ASN A 86 -2.00 -7.73 -22.83
N ASP A 87 -1.91 -6.99 -23.93
CA ASP A 87 -0.95 -5.90 -24.14
C ASP A 87 -0.94 -4.82 -23.06
N TYR A 88 -2.10 -4.59 -22.43
CA TYR A 88 -2.24 -3.60 -21.36
C TYR A 88 -1.54 -4.04 -20.09
N ARG A 89 -1.68 -5.31 -19.70
CA ARG A 89 -1.02 -5.89 -18.54
C ARG A 89 0.50 -5.90 -18.73
N THR A 90 0.97 -6.31 -19.90
CA THR A 90 2.39 -6.29 -20.28
C THR A 90 2.97 -4.88 -20.21
N ASP A 91 2.27 -3.89 -20.77
CA ASP A 91 2.65 -2.46 -20.69
C ASP A 91 2.76 -1.96 -19.26
N LEU A 92 1.78 -2.31 -18.42
CA LEU A 92 1.75 -1.88 -17.03
C LEU A 92 2.92 -2.46 -16.24
N ILE A 93 3.18 -3.76 -16.40
CA ILE A 93 4.28 -4.46 -15.70
C ILE A 93 5.63 -3.87 -16.12
N PHE A 94 5.86 -3.75 -17.42
CA PHE A 94 7.09 -3.18 -17.96
C PHE A 94 7.31 -1.76 -17.45
N ARG A 95 6.34 -0.85 -17.68
CA ARG A 95 6.49 0.56 -17.33
C ARG A 95 6.68 0.78 -15.84
N THR A 96 5.90 0.11 -15.00
CA THR A 96 6.01 0.26 -13.54
C THR A 96 7.38 -0.20 -13.06
N ASN A 97 7.85 -1.38 -13.49
CA ASN A 97 9.12 -1.92 -13.02
C ASN A 97 10.33 -1.14 -13.53
N ILE A 98 10.37 -0.82 -14.83
CA ILE A 98 11.43 -0.01 -15.42
C ILE A 98 11.47 1.37 -14.76
N GLN A 99 10.32 2.04 -14.62
CA GLN A 99 10.30 3.36 -14.00
C GLN A 99 10.77 3.33 -12.55
N SER A 100 10.32 2.38 -11.74
CA SER A 100 10.77 2.26 -10.36
C SER A 100 12.28 2.02 -10.28
N ALA A 101 12.84 1.15 -11.13
CA ALA A 101 14.28 0.87 -11.14
C ALA A 101 15.12 2.10 -11.51
N TYR A 102 14.74 2.81 -12.58
CA TYR A 102 15.44 4.02 -12.98
C TYR A 102 15.28 5.15 -11.98
N MET A 103 14.10 5.31 -11.38
CA MET A 103 13.88 6.34 -10.36
C MET A 103 14.66 6.05 -9.08
N SER A 104 14.72 4.80 -8.63
CA SER A 104 15.57 4.41 -7.49
C SER A 104 17.05 4.66 -7.77
N GLY A 105 17.53 4.29 -8.96
CA GLY A 105 18.89 4.62 -9.37
C GLY A 105 19.15 6.14 -9.38
N ARG A 106 18.19 6.93 -9.87
CA ARG A 106 18.30 8.39 -9.90
C ARG A 106 18.34 8.97 -8.49
N TYR A 107 17.56 8.40 -7.57
CA TYR A 107 17.57 8.79 -6.18
C TYR A 107 18.96 8.59 -5.58
N ALA A 108 19.58 7.42 -5.76
CA ALA A 108 20.92 7.14 -5.25
C ALA A 108 21.97 8.13 -5.80
N GLN A 109 21.96 8.41 -7.11
CA GLN A 109 22.87 9.39 -7.73
C GLN A 109 22.64 10.82 -7.20
N MET A 110 21.39 11.21 -7.01
CA MET A 110 21.04 12.54 -6.52
C MET A 110 21.36 12.69 -5.03
N ALA A 111 21.13 11.66 -4.22
CA ALA A 111 21.48 11.64 -2.80
C ALA A 111 23.00 11.75 -2.60
N ALA A 112 23.79 11.02 -3.39
CA ALA A 112 25.25 11.09 -3.35
C ALA A 112 25.79 12.50 -3.67
N THR A 113 25.04 13.29 -4.46
CA THR A 113 25.42 14.65 -4.85
C THR A 113 24.68 15.74 -4.07
N ALA A 114 23.87 15.39 -3.06
CA ALA A 114 23.02 16.33 -2.35
C ALA A 114 23.79 17.50 -1.70
N LYS A 115 25.04 17.28 -1.26
CA LYS A 115 25.90 18.35 -0.72
C LYS A 115 26.21 19.46 -1.73
N THR A 116 26.40 19.12 -3.01
CA THR A 116 26.74 20.08 -4.08
C THR A 116 25.50 20.50 -4.88
N ARG A 117 24.41 19.74 -4.77
CA ARG A 117 23.14 19.93 -5.46
C ARG A 117 21.98 19.81 -4.47
N PRO A 118 21.87 20.76 -3.52
CA PRO A 118 20.98 20.63 -2.36
C PRO A 118 19.51 20.84 -2.68
N TYR A 119 19.15 21.18 -3.91
CA TYR A 119 17.76 21.44 -4.30
C TYR A 119 17.31 20.48 -5.39
N TRP A 120 16.11 19.93 -5.25
CA TRP A 120 15.51 19.02 -6.21
C TRP A 120 14.20 19.61 -6.73
N GLN A 121 13.99 19.50 -8.04
CA GLN A 121 12.80 20.01 -8.73
C GLN A 121 11.95 18.87 -9.25
N TYR A 122 10.66 18.89 -8.92
CA TYR A 122 9.70 17.95 -9.45
C TYR A 122 9.40 18.27 -10.93
N SER A 123 9.48 17.26 -11.80
CA SER A 123 9.34 17.43 -13.24
C SER A 123 8.30 16.46 -13.80
N ALA A 124 7.07 16.93 -14.00
CA ALA A 124 6.08 16.22 -14.80
C ALA A 124 6.24 16.50 -16.31
N ILE A 125 5.73 15.61 -17.16
CA ILE A 125 5.72 15.79 -18.63
C ILE A 125 4.77 16.92 -19.06
N ASN A 126 3.70 17.17 -18.28
CA ASN A 126 2.67 18.18 -18.55
C ASN A 126 1.96 18.01 -19.91
N ASP A 127 1.80 16.78 -20.39
CA ASP A 127 0.92 16.47 -21.51
C ASP A 127 -0.53 16.24 -21.05
N SER A 128 -1.43 16.01 -22.01
CA SER A 128 -2.85 15.70 -21.79
C SER A 128 -3.13 14.42 -21.00
N ARG A 129 -2.09 13.62 -20.70
CA ARG A 129 -2.17 12.39 -19.90
C ARG A 129 -1.55 12.58 -18.50
N THR A 130 -1.00 13.75 -18.21
CA THR A 130 -0.43 14.06 -16.90
C THR A 130 -1.57 14.33 -15.93
N ARG A 131 -1.62 13.58 -14.83
CA ARG A 131 -2.67 13.77 -13.82
C ARG A 131 -2.55 15.19 -13.25
N PRO A 132 -3.67 15.88 -12.99
CA PRO A 132 -3.62 17.26 -12.52
C PRO A 132 -2.81 17.48 -11.23
N ALA A 133 -2.77 16.49 -10.33
CA ALA A 133 -1.94 16.58 -9.12
C ALA A 133 -0.43 16.57 -9.44
N HIS A 134 -0.02 15.81 -10.45
CA HIS A 134 1.37 15.77 -10.92
C HIS A 134 1.72 17.04 -11.68
N ALA A 135 0.79 17.57 -12.49
CA ALA A 135 0.95 18.84 -13.18
C ALA A 135 1.08 20.01 -12.20
N TYR A 136 0.30 20.00 -11.12
CA TYR A 136 0.42 20.99 -10.04
C TYR A 136 1.80 20.95 -9.36
N MET A 137 2.36 19.75 -9.16
CA MET A 137 3.70 19.61 -8.59
C MET A 137 4.82 20.02 -9.54
N HIS A 138 4.56 20.10 -10.84
CA HIS A 138 5.58 20.46 -11.83
C HIS A 138 6.24 21.80 -11.50
N GLY A 139 7.56 21.82 -11.55
CA GLY A 139 8.36 23.04 -11.38
C GLY A 139 8.65 23.38 -9.93
N LYS A 140 7.93 22.79 -8.95
CA LYS A 140 8.19 23.01 -7.52
C LYS A 140 9.57 22.48 -7.13
N VAL A 141 10.25 23.25 -6.29
CA VAL A 141 11.61 22.97 -5.85
C VAL A 141 11.62 22.81 -4.34
N PHE A 142 12.30 21.78 -3.85
CA PHE A 142 12.45 21.51 -2.43
C PHE A 142 13.90 21.14 -2.11
N PRO A 143 14.37 21.33 -0.87
CA PRO A 143 15.65 20.78 -0.41
C PRO A 143 15.73 19.26 -0.63
N ALA A 144 16.92 18.74 -0.90
CA ALA A 144 17.16 17.32 -1.18
C ALA A 144 16.81 16.39 0.00
N ASP A 145 16.96 16.88 1.22
CA ASP A 145 16.64 16.21 2.48
C ASP A 145 15.19 16.44 2.95
N SER A 146 14.39 17.18 2.18
CA SER A 146 13.01 17.51 2.56
C SER A 146 12.13 16.25 2.64
N PRO A 147 11.26 16.13 3.67
CA PRO A 147 10.34 15.00 3.81
C PRO A 147 9.30 14.92 2.68
N ILE A 148 9.16 15.97 1.87
CA ILE A 148 8.32 15.94 0.65
C ILE A 148 8.70 14.76 -0.26
N TRP A 149 9.98 14.38 -0.30
CA TRP A 149 10.47 13.30 -1.15
C TRP A 149 10.10 11.94 -0.62
N ASP A 150 9.68 11.81 0.64
CA ASP A 150 9.12 10.56 1.15
C ASP A 150 7.74 10.29 0.57
N THR A 151 7.06 11.34 0.09
CA THR A 151 5.70 11.24 -0.46
C THR A 151 5.65 11.43 -1.98
N TRP A 152 6.42 12.37 -2.52
CA TRP A 152 6.31 12.82 -3.92
C TRP A 152 7.47 12.38 -4.82
N TYR A 153 8.35 11.48 -4.37
CA TYR A 153 9.40 10.96 -5.24
C TYR A 153 8.82 9.94 -6.24
N PRO A 154 8.84 10.20 -7.57
CA PRO A 154 8.19 9.34 -8.55
C PRO A 154 8.71 7.89 -8.54
N PRO A 155 7.89 6.93 -8.98
CA PRO A 155 6.54 7.08 -9.53
C PRO A 155 5.47 7.40 -8.47
N ASN A 156 4.57 8.34 -8.78
CA ASN A 156 3.47 8.77 -7.88
C ASN A 156 2.10 8.24 -8.34
N GLY A 157 2.10 7.17 -9.14
CA GLY A 157 0.91 6.60 -9.75
C GLY A 157 1.23 5.62 -10.88
N TYR A 158 0.24 4.80 -11.26
CA TYR A 158 0.38 3.92 -12.43
C TYR A 158 0.65 4.73 -13.69
N LYS A 159 1.57 4.26 -14.53
CA LYS A 159 2.00 4.93 -15.77
C LYS A 159 2.45 6.38 -15.54
N CYS A 160 2.97 6.68 -14.34
CA CYS A 160 3.61 7.97 -14.07
C CYS A 160 4.71 8.20 -15.11
N ARG A 161 5.00 9.45 -15.46
CA ARG A 161 6.17 9.80 -16.31
C ARG A 161 6.94 10.98 -15.73
N CYS A 162 6.67 11.27 -14.46
CA CYS A 162 7.36 12.32 -13.73
C CYS A 162 8.75 11.83 -13.33
N GLY A 163 9.66 12.78 -13.16
CA GLY A 163 10.98 12.56 -12.61
C GLY A 163 11.37 13.71 -11.69
N VAL A 164 12.61 13.66 -11.21
CA VAL A 164 13.19 14.72 -10.36
C VAL A 164 14.51 15.18 -10.96
N LYS A 165 14.73 16.49 -10.91
CA LYS A 165 15.95 17.14 -11.39
C LYS A 165 16.71 17.71 -10.19
N SER A 166 17.95 17.31 -9.98
CA SER A 166 18.82 17.97 -9.00
C SER A 166 19.29 19.32 -9.53
N LEU A 167 19.42 20.31 -8.65
CA LEU A 167 19.80 21.68 -8.92
C LEU A 167 20.86 22.12 -7.89
N SER A 168 21.86 22.85 -8.38
CA SER A 168 22.76 23.64 -7.53
C SER A 168 22.13 24.97 -7.18
N GLU A 169 22.61 25.62 -6.13
CA GLU A 169 22.18 26.98 -5.74
C GLU A 169 22.37 27.99 -6.89
N ARG A 170 23.51 27.93 -7.60
CA ARG A 170 23.75 28.75 -8.80
C ARG A 170 22.68 28.54 -9.88
N GLN A 171 22.23 27.31 -10.09
CA GLN A 171 21.17 27.00 -11.07
C GLN A 171 19.80 27.45 -10.58
N LEU A 172 19.55 27.40 -9.27
CA LEU A 172 18.34 27.92 -8.65
C LEU A 172 18.25 29.44 -8.94
N GLY A 173 19.31 30.20 -8.62
CA GLY A 173 19.39 31.64 -8.86
C GLY A 173 19.32 32.03 -10.33
N LYS A 174 20.12 31.39 -11.20
CA LYS A 174 20.13 31.68 -12.65
C LYS A 174 18.77 31.44 -13.32
N ARG A 175 17.97 30.50 -12.80
CA ARG A 175 16.64 30.17 -13.34
C ARG A 175 15.51 30.93 -12.64
N GLY A 176 15.81 31.79 -11.67
CA GLY A 176 14.80 32.49 -10.87
C GLY A 176 13.85 31.56 -10.10
N LEU A 177 14.30 30.33 -9.81
CA LEU A 177 13.48 29.35 -9.10
C LEU A 177 13.50 29.64 -7.61
N LYS A 178 12.40 29.35 -6.92
CA LYS A 178 12.28 29.50 -5.46
C LYS A 178 11.94 28.16 -4.83
N VAL A 179 12.47 27.94 -3.63
CA VAL A 179 12.05 26.83 -2.78
C VAL A 179 10.56 27.00 -2.49
N SER A 180 9.81 25.92 -2.67
CA SER A 180 8.37 25.86 -2.50
C SER A 180 8.02 25.31 -1.13
N ASP A 181 6.92 25.79 -0.55
CA ASP A 181 6.32 25.15 0.61
C ASP A 181 5.67 23.82 0.22
N ASP A 182 5.64 22.88 1.16
CA ASP A 182 4.94 21.61 0.98
C ASP A 182 3.45 21.87 0.66
N PRO A 183 2.97 21.48 -0.53
CA PRO A 183 1.58 21.66 -0.91
C PRO A 183 0.72 20.42 -0.61
N THR A 184 1.28 19.37 -0.04
CA THR A 184 0.59 18.11 0.25
C THR A 184 -0.61 18.35 1.14
N GLY A 185 -1.78 17.85 0.72
CA GLY A 185 -3.02 18.07 1.44
C GLY A 185 -3.63 19.48 1.31
N LYS A 186 -3.01 20.41 0.58
CA LYS A 186 -3.69 21.65 0.17
C LYS A 186 -4.84 21.31 -0.78
N THR A 187 -5.92 22.06 -0.68
CA THR A 187 -7.04 21.93 -1.61
C THR A 187 -6.66 22.66 -2.89
N PHE A 188 -6.84 22.02 -4.04
CA PHE A 188 -6.69 22.66 -5.34
C PHE A 188 -7.88 22.30 -6.23
N VAL A 189 -8.24 23.22 -7.11
CA VAL A 189 -9.23 23.00 -8.17
C VAL A 189 -8.44 22.58 -9.41
N PRO A 190 -8.47 21.30 -9.80
CA PRO A 190 -7.71 20.85 -10.95
C PRO A 190 -8.39 21.32 -12.24
N THR A 191 -7.58 21.49 -13.28
CA THR A 191 -8.08 21.61 -14.64
C THR A 191 -7.84 20.30 -15.37
N ASP A 192 -8.84 19.79 -16.08
CA ASP A 192 -8.67 18.65 -16.96
C ASP A 192 -7.74 19.06 -18.12
N PRO A 193 -6.59 18.38 -18.30
CA PRO A 193 -5.60 18.78 -19.29
C PRO A 193 -6.02 18.44 -20.74
N LYS A 194 -7.10 17.66 -20.94
CA LYS A 194 -7.68 17.37 -22.27
C LYS A 194 -8.77 18.35 -22.64
N THR A 195 -9.67 18.65 -21.71
CA THR A 195 -10.88 19.44 -22.00
C THR A 195 -10.78 20.89 -21.53
N GLY A 196 -9.79 21.23 -20.71
CA GLY A 196 -9.67 22.56 -20.10
C GLY A 196 -10.73 22.84 -19.02
N LEU A 197 -11.60 21.88 -18.71
CA LEU A 197 -12.67 22.05 -17.74
C LEU A 197 -12.13 22.04 -16.31
N ARG A 198 -12.68 22.91 -15.46
CA ARG A 198 -12.41 22.87 -14.02
C ARG A 198 -13.08 21.65 -13.42
N LEU A 199 -12.28 20.81 -12.79
CA LEU A 199 -12.72 19.63 -12.06
C LEU A 199 -13.06 20.01 -10.61
N PRO A 200 -13.84 19.18 -9.90
CA PRO A 200 -14.12 19.40 -8.48
C PRO A 200 -12.84 19.57 -7.65
N ALA A 201 -12.91 20.47 -6.68
CA ALA A 201 -11.82 20.70 -5.75
C ALA A 201 -11.44 19.40 -5.04
N ARG A 202 -10.14 19.11 -4.98
CA ARG A 202 -9.61 17.92 -4.30
C ARG A 202 -8.31 18.23 -3.58
N LYS A 203 -7.89 17.32 -2.72
CA LYS A 203 -6.63 17.42 -1.99
C LYS A 203 -5.47 17.05 -2.90
N LEU A 204 -4.39 17.82 -2.85
CA LEU A 204 -3.17 17.54 -3.61
C LEU A 204 -2.39 16.41 -2.95
N ARG A 205 -2.35 15.24 -3.59
CA ARG A 205 -1.61 14.05 -3.15
C ARG A 205 -1.19 13.18 -4.33
N PRO A 206 -0.19 12.29 -4.17
CA PRO A 206 0.05 11.17 -5.07
C PRO A 206 -1.19 10.28 -5.21
N ASP A 207 -1.20 9.41 -6.21
CA ASP A 207 -2.26 8.42 -6.34
C ASP A 207 -2.26 7.47 -5.12
N PRO A 208 -3.42 6.92 -4.72
CA PRO A 208 -3.50 5.99 -3.60
C PRO A 208 -2.53 4.81 -3.73
N GLY A 209 -1.72 4.57 -2.70
CA GLY A 209 -0.67 3.53 -2.68
C GLY A 209 0.59 3.89 -3.47
N TRP A 210 0.83 5.18 -3.75
CA TRP A 210 2.04 5.68 -4.41
C TRP A 210 2.68 6.87 -3.66
N SER A 211 2.27 7.11 -2.41
CA SER A 211 2.76 8.18 -1.55
C SER A 211 4.01 7.72 -0.77
N GLN A 212 5.01 7.21 -1.48
CA GLN A 212 6.21 6.62 -0.91
C GLN A 212 7.41 6.82 -1.86
N ASN A 213 8.64 6.78 -1.31
CA ASN A 213 9.85 6.95 -2.09
C ASN A 213 10.49 5.62 -2.47
N VAL A 214 10.39 5.23 -3.75
CA VAL A 214 10.99 3.98 -4.28
C VAL A 214 12.52 3.90 -4.17
N GLY A 215 13.19 5.03 -3.90
CA GLY A 215 14.63 5.09 -3.61
C GLY A 215 14.99 4.90 -2.13
N LYS A 216 14.03 4.99 -1.21
CA LYS A 216 14.21 4.77 0.24
C LYS A 216 13.51 3.49 0.72
N ASP A 217 12.27 3.26 0.29
CA ASP A 217 11.47 2.09 0.61
C ASP A 217 10.99 1.42 -0.68
N TRP A 218 11.39 0.16 -0.82
CA TRP A 218 11.18 -0.70 -1.97
C TRP A 218 9.71 -1.08 -2.23
N LEU A 219 8.90 -1.21 -1.16
CA LEU A 219 7.53 -1.76 -1.24
C LEU A 219 6.45 -0.69 -1.46
N GLY A 220 6.83 0.58 -1.51
CA GLY A 220 5.89 1.67 -1.30
C GLY A 220 4.81 1.91 -2.36
N GLY A 221 4.88 1.18 -3.47
CA GLY A 221 3.85 1.11 -4.51
C GLY A 221 2.77 0.04 -4.30
N LEU A 222 2.89 -0.80 -3.26
CA LEU A 222 2.09 -2.02 -3.05
C LEU A 222 1.39 -2.10 -1.69
N SER A 223 1.68 -1.19 -0.75
CA SER A 223 1.16 -1.23 0.63
C SER A 223 -0.18 -0.48 0.80
N PRO A 224 -1.19 -1.05 1.47
CA PRO A 224 -2.48 -0.41 1.74
C PRO A 224 -2.43 0.86 2.64
N SER A 225 -3.39 1.80 2.50
CA SER A 225 -3.53 3.01 3.34
C SER A 225 -4.90 3.11 4.05
N GLU A 226 -4.96 3.65 5.27
CA GLU A 226 -6.23 3.78 6.02
C GLU A 226 -7.26 4.70 5.31
N ILE A 227 -8.55 4.31 5.25
CA ILE A 227 -9.67 5.13 4.74
C ILE A 227 -10.57 5.58 5.90
N ALA A 228 -11.12 6.79 5.81
CA ALA A 228 -12.10 7.28 6.78
C ALA A 228 -13.46 6.54 6.63
N GLU A 229 -14.07 6.17 7.76
CA GLU A 229 -15.28 5.33 7.81
C GLU A 229 -16.46 5.84 6.94
N LYS A 230 -16.64 7.16 6.85
CA LYS A 230 -17.68 7.81 6.04
C LYS A 230 -17.50 7.65 4.54
N ASP A 231 -16.28 7.35 4.10
CA ASP A 231 -15.93 7.20 2.69
C ASP A 231 -16.13 5.73 2.22
N ILE A 232 -16.56 4.84 3.12
CA ILE A 232 -17.01 3.48 2.80
C ILE A 232 -18.53 3.50 2.64
N ALA A 233 -19.01 3.26 1.42
CA ALA A 233 -20.45 3.18 1.14
C ALA A 233 -21.00 1.79 1.53
N TRP A 234 -21.83 1.75 2.57
CA TRP A 234 -22.49 0.55 3.07
C TRP A 234 -23.80 0.30 2.32
N ARG A 235 -23.81 -0.59 1.33
CA ARG A 235 -25.04 -1.12 0.73
C ARG A 235 -24.98 -2.64 0.65
N THR A 236 -26.14 -3.25 0.88
CA THR A 236 -26.33 -4.69 1.01
C THR A 236 -27.02 -5.24 -0.23
N ALA A 237 -26.26 -5.91 -1.09
CA ALA A 237 -26.78 -7.05 -1.85
C ALA A 237 -26.18 -8.30 -1.19
N VAL A 238 -26.98 -9.30 -0.84
CA VAL A 238 -26.53 -10.39 0.02
C VAL A 238 -27.00 -11.73 -0.48
N THR A 239 -26.06 -12.61 -0.78
CA THR A 239 -26.21 -14.06 -0.61
C THR A 239 -25.75 -14.43 0.79
N GLN A 240 -26.70 -14.57 1.73
CA GLN A 240 -26.36 -15.06 3.07
C GLN A 240 -26.22 -16.58 3.01
N PRO A 241 -25.27 -17.18 3.75
CA PRO A 241 -25.25 -18.62 3.93
C PRO A 241 -26.54 -19.08 4.63
N ALA A 242 -27.14 -20.19 4.16
CA ALA A 242 -28.43 -20.69 4.63
C ALA A 242 -28.50 -20.99 6.15
N ARG A 243 -27.35 -21.18 6.80
CA ARG A 243 -27.26 -21.38 8.25
C ARG A 243 -26.09 -20.60 8.84
N MET A 244 -26.41 -19.75 9.81
CA MET A 244 -25.46 -18.92 10.53
C MET A 244 -25.33 -19.41 11.98
N PRO A 245 -24.12 -19.81 12.44
CA PRO A 245 -23.92 -20.15 13.84
C PRO A 245 -24.16 -18.91 14.70
N SER A 246 -24.79 -19.10 15.86
CA SER A 246 -24.96 -18.04 16.85
C SER A 246 -23.61 -17.66 17.43
N LEU A 247 -23.32 -16.36 17.54
CA LEU A 247 -22.11 -15.89 18.22
C LEU A 247 -22.21 -16.09 19.74
N ALA A 248 -23.42 -16.19 20.29
CA ALA A 248 -23.66 -16.36 21.73
C ALA A 248 -23.38 -17.78 22.24
N THR A 249 -23.35 -18.78 21.34
CA THR A 249 -23.15 -20.19 21.69
C THR A 249 -21.88 -20.74 21.04
N LEU A 250 -20.89 -19.88 20.80
CA LEU A 250 -19.61 -20.30 20.24
C LEU A 250 -18.84 -21.15 21.26
N ASP A 251 -18.18 -22.19 20.75
CA ASP A 251 -17.19 -22.92 21.54
C ASP A 251 -16.09 -21.95 21.97
N ARG A 252 -15.67 -22.04 23.25
CA ARG A 252 -14.62 -21.18 23.83
C ARG A 252 -13.32 -21.17 23.04
N ARG A 253 -13.03 -22.22 22.25
CA ARG A 253 -11.86 -22.33 21.37
C ARG A 253 -11.87 -21.28 20.25
N HIS A 254 -13.02 -20.70 19.92
CA HIS A 254 -13.15 -19.60 18.96
C HIS A 254 -12.97 -18.21 19.59
N LEU A 255 -12.87 -18.13 20.92
CA LEU A 255 -12.71 -16.88 21.67
C LEU A 255 -11.26 -16.73 22.10
N LEU A 256 -10.58 -15.68 21.63
CA LEU A 256 -9.20 -15.43 22.04
C LEU A 256 -9.16 -14.89 23.47
N PRO A 257 -8.35 -15.48 24.37
CA PRO A 257 -8.19 -14.94 25.71
C PRO A 257 -7.55 -13.55 25.66
N VAL A 258 -8.02 -12.66 26.53
CA VAL A 258 -7.46 -11.32 26.74
C VAL A 258 -7.30 -11.08 28.23
N SER A 259 -6.16 -10.52 28.57
CA SER A 259 -5.79 -10.05 29.91
C SER A 259 -5.42 -8.57 29.88
N GLU A 260 -5.30 -7.93 31.04
CA GLU A 260 -4.81 -6.53 31.11
C GLU A 260 -3.41 -6.36 30.52
N ALA A 261 -2.56 -7.40 30.51
CA ALA A 261 -1.23 -7.34 29.89
C ALA A 261 -1.28 -7.21 28.36
N ASP A 262 -2.40 -7.61 27.74
CA ASP A 262 -2.64 -7.45 26.30
C ASP A 262 -3.08 -6.03 25.94
N LEU A 263 -3.43 -5.22 26.94
CA LEU A 263 -3.88 -3.85 26.79
C LEU A 263 -2.72 -2.89 27.04
N LEU A 264 -2.60 -1.88 26.20
CA LEU A 264 -1.56 -0.86 26.35
C LEU A 264 -2.01 0.24 27.31
N ALA A 265 -1.05 0.86 27.99
CA ALA A 265 -1.33 2.04 28.80
C ALA A 265 -1.91 3.17 27.94
N ASN A 266 -2.75 4.00 28.55
CA ASN A 266 -3.22 5.24 27.92
C ASN A 266 -2.08 6.27 27.88
N GLY A 267 -2.06 7.13 26.86
CA GLY A 267 -1.13 8.25 26.76
C GLY A 267 0.24 7.95 26.11
N LEU A 268 0.51 6.70 25.70
CA LEU A 268 1.75 6.33 24.99
C LEU A 268 1.90 7.06 23.66
N SER A 269 3.11 7.22 23.14
CA SER A 269 3.33 7.88 21.84
C SER A 269 2.71 7.08 20.68
N ASN A 270 2.44 7.73 19.54
CA ASN A 270 1.94 7.00 18.34
C ASN A 270 2.93 5.92 17.88
N ASP A 271 4.23 6.18 18.00
CA ASP A 271 5.26 5.22 17.64
C ASP A 271 5.30 4.03 18.61
N ASP A 272 4.97 4.21 19.89
CA ASP A 272 4.87 3.11 20.86
C ASP A 272 3.65 2.23 20.60
N TYR A 273 2.49 2.83 20.31
CA TYR A 273 1.32 2.07 19.87
C TYR A 273 1.59 1.34 18.56
N LEU A 274 2.28 1.99 17.62
CA LEU A 274 2.66 1.38 16.35
C LEU A 274 3.59 0.20 16.58
N ARG A 275 4.61 0.37 17.43
CA ARG A 275 5.56 -0.69 17.79
C ARG A 275 4.84 -1.88 18.42
N ALA A 276 3.88 -1.64 19.31
CA ALA A 276 3.09 -2.69 19.93
C ALA A 276 2.17 -3.42 18.95
N PHE A 277 1.64 -2.74 17.95
CA PHE A 277 0.90 -3.38 16.85
C PHE A 277 1.84 -4.22 15.98
N LEU A 278 2.94 -3.63 15.52
CA LEU A 278 3.92 -4.26 14.63
C LEU A 278 4.58 -5.49 15.28
N SER A 279 4.79 -5.46 16.60
CA SER A 279 5.35 -6.59 17.34
C SER A 279 4.48 -7.85 17.30
N GLU A 280 3.15 -7.72 17.15
CA GLU A 280 2.26 -8.90 17.00
C GLU A 280 2.49 -9.61 15.65
N PHE A 281 3.13 -8.93 14.69
CA PHE A 281 3.53 -9.48 13.40
C PHE A 281 5.02 -9.85 13.34
N ASP A 282 5.73 -9.86 14.46
CA ASP A 282 7.19 -10.04 14.55
C ASP A 282 8.02 -8.93 13.89
N ILE A 283 7.44 -7.75 13.68
CA ILE A 283 8.11 -6.60 13.06
C ILE A 283 8.73 -5.73 14.17
N LYS A 284 10.05 -5.54 14.13
CA LYS A 284 10.80 -4.85 15.20
C LYS A 284 11.12 -3.40 14.86
N ASP A 285 11.39 -3.11 13.59
CA ASP A 285 11.64 -1.75 13.10
C ASP A 285 10.33 -1.09 12.67
N LEU A 286 10.11 0.16 13.07
CA LEU A 286 8.94 0.94 12.70
C LEU A 286 8.85 1.24 11.20
N ASN A 287 9.95 1.11 10.46
CA ASN A 287 9.98 1.32 9.01
C ASN A 287 9.86 0.02 8.21
N GLU A 288 9.81 -1.13 8.89
CA GLU A 288 9.70 -2.44 8.27
C GLU A 288 8.20 -2.76 7.99
N SER A 289 7.94 -3.68 7.05
CA SER A 289 6.59 -4.03 6.61
C SER A 289 6.51 -5.48 6.15
N LYS A 290 5.52 -6.22 6.69
CA LYS A 290 5.31 -7.65 6.45
C LYS A 290 4.07 -7.89 5.62
N VAL A 291 4.11 -8.89 4.75
CA VAL A 291 2.89 -9.40 4.14
C VAL A 291 2.23 -10.40 5.07
N VAL A 292 0.94 -10.17 5.35
CA VAL A 292 0.07 -11.08 6.08
C VAL A 292 -0.98 -11.59 5.12
N THR A 293 -1.10 -12.90 5.02
CA THR A 293 -2.13 -13.54 4.20
C THR A 293 -3.40 -13.72 5.04
N LEU A 294 -4.50 -13.12 4.61
CA LEU A 294 -5.78 -13.32 5.28
C LEU A 294 -6.32 -14.74 5.02
N PRO A 295 -6.74 -15.49 6.05
CA PRO A 295 -7.15 -16.88 5.90
C PRO A 295 -8.46 -17.02 5.10
N GLY A 296 -8.57 -18.14 4.36
CA GLY A 296 -9.74 -18.51 3.54
C GLY A 296 -9.94 -17.74 2.24
N ALA A 297 -9.27 -16.61 2.04
CA ALA A 297 -9.31 -15.84 0.80
C ALA A 297 -7.95 -15.76 0.08
N ASN A 298 -6.85 -16.18 0.74
CA ASN A 298 -5.47 -16.01 0.26
C ASN A 298 -5.20 -14.57 -0.23
N ILE A 299 -5.73 -13.59 0.51
CA ILE A 299 -5.62 -12.18 0.16
C ILE A 299 -4.39 -11.63 0.89
N PRO A 300 -3.33 -11.22 0.16
CA PRO A 300 -2.17 -10.62 0.77
C PRO A 300 -2.45 -9.19 1.20
N MET A 301 -2.02 -8.86 2.41
CA MET A 301 -2.11 -7.52 2.97
C MET A 301 -0.75 -7.12 3.54
N VAL A 302 -0.22 -5.98 3.09
CA VAL A 302 1.00 -5.43 3.67
C VAL A 302 0.66 -4.75 5.00
N VAL A 303 1.37 -5.12 6.05
CA VAL A 303 1.25 -4.65 7.43
C VAL A 303 2.55 -3.94 7.78
N GLY A 304 2.46 -2.66 8.09
CA GLY A 304 3.61 -1.82 8.40
C GLY A 304 3.16 -0.44 8.84
N ARG A 305 4.07 0.52 9.00
CA ARG A 305 3.72 1.91 9.37
C ARG A 305 2.72 2.55 8.41
N GLY A 306 2.80 2.23 7.12
CA GLY A 306 1.88 2.70 6.09
C GLY A 306 0.42 2.37 6.37
N LEU A 307 0.17 1.34 7.19
CA LEU A 307 -1.17 0.94 7.61
C LEU A 307 -1.84 2.04 8.45
N PHE A 308 -1.11 2.72 9.33
CA PHE A 308 -1.65 3.79 10.17
C PHE A 308 -1.32 5.19 9.65
N ALA A 309 -0.63 5.30 8.52
CA ALA A 309 -0.23 6.59 7.99
C ALA A 309 -1.46 7.45 7.70
N ASP A 310 -1.53 8.63 8.32
CA ASP A 310 -2.53 9.63 8.02
C ASP A 310 -2.42 9.97 6.53
N PRO A 311 -3.52 9.86 5.77
CA PRO A 311 -3.48 10.10 4.35
C PRO A 311 -2.99 11.51 4.01
N LYS A 312 -3.04 12.48 4.95
CA LYS A 312 -2.69 13.90 4.76
C LYS A 312 -1.26 14.26 5.10
N THR A 313 -0.70 13.65 6.13
CA THR A 313 0.59 14.02 6.72
C THR A 313 1.61 12.88 6.63
N GLY A 314 1.20 11.65 6.31
CA GLY A 314 2.06 10.47 6.31
C GLY A 314 2.46 10.00 7.72
N ASN A 315 2.15 10.78 8.76
CA ASN A 315 2.41 10.43 10.14
C ASN A 315 1.43 9.35 10.62
N PRO A 316 1.87 8.37 11.42
CA PRO A 316 0.99 7.36 11.96
C PRO A 316 -0.08 8.01 12.84
N GLN A 317 -1.35 7.73 12.54
CA GLN A 317 -2.52 8.15 13.30
C GLN A 317 -3.20 6.92 13.91
N ILE A 318 -2.79 6.59 15.13
CA ILE A 318 -3.32 5.45 15.87
C ILE A 318 -4.34 5.89 16.93
N ARG A 319 -4.15 7.08 17.50
CA ARG A 319 -5.01 7.63 18.56
C ARG A 319 -6.41 7.97 18.02
N LYS A 320 -7.41 7.18 18.43
CA LYS A 320 -8.82 7.39 18.08
C LYS A 320 -9.70 7.09 19.29
N GLY A 321 -9.81 8.06 20.18
CA GLY A 321 -10.81 8.08 21.26
C GLY A 321 -10.63 6.98 22.31
N GLY A 322 -9.38 6.71 22.74
CA GLY A 322 -9.06 5.71 23.76
C GLY A 322 -9.00 4.28 23.23
N ARG A 323 -9.13 4.06 21.91
CA ARG A 323 -9.08 2.73 21.30
C ARG A 323 -7.67 2.26 21.00
N GLU A 324 -6.70 3.18 21.01
CA GLU A 324 -5.27 2.91 20.83
C GLU A 324 -4.73 1.87 21.82
N ARG A 325 -5.32 1.76 23.02
CA ARG A 325 -4.93 0.73 23.99
C ARG A 325 -5.15 -0.71 23.51
N TYR A 326 -6.02 -0.90 22.52
CA TYR A 326 -6.41 -2.21 22.00
C TYR A 326 -5.72 -2.58 20.68
N VAL A 327 -4.70 -1.84 20.27
CA VAL A 327 -4.05 -2.02 18.96
C VAL A 327 -3.45 -3.43 18.79
N ARG A 328 -3.02 -4.09 19.88
CA ARG A 328 -2.60 -5.51 19.84
C ARG A 328 -3.74 -6.44 19.44
N LEU A 329 -4.93 -6.21 19.99
CA LEU A 329 -6.11 -7.02 19.68
C LEU A 329 -6.59 -6.80 18.23
N LEU A 330 -6.39 -5.59 17.72
CA LEU A 330 -6.56 -5.30 16.30
C LEU A 330 -5.62 -6.16 15.44
N ALA A 331 -4.32 -6.23 15.79
CA ALA A 331 -3.36 -7.10 15.09
C ALA A 331 -3.79 -8.57 15.12
N ARG A 332 -4.23 -9.07 16.29
CA ARG A 332 -4.75 -10.43 16.45
C ARG A 332 -5.97 -10.73 15.56
N THR A 333 -6.77 -9.71 15.25
CA THR A 333 -7.92 -9.85 14.34
C THR A 333 -7.50 -10.05 12.89
N LEU A 334 -6.41 -9.41 12.48
CA LEU A 334 -5.83 -9.56 11.15
C LEU A 334 -5.14 -10.92 10.99
N LEU A 335 -4.42 -11.36 12.04
CA LEU A 335 -3.73 -12.65 12.07
C LEU A 335 -4.70 -13.84 12.16
N ASN A 336 -5.68 -13.73 13.07
CA ASN A 336 -6.58 -14.81 13.43
C ASN A 336 -8.04 -14.34 13.40
N PRO A 337 -8.62 -13.96 12.25
CA PRO A 337 -10.03 -13.63 12.17
C PRO A 337 -10.89 -14.87 12.46
N TYR A 338 -12.02 -14.67 13.14
CA TYR A 338 -13.05 -15.72 13.30
C TYR A 338 -13.86 -15.88 12.00
N GLU A 339 -14.29 -14.78 11.38
CA GLU A 339 -14.92 -14.80 10.06
C GLU A 339 -14.39 -13.67 9.18
N ILE A 340 -14.40 -13.90 7.86
CA ILE A 340 -14.15 -12.88 6.84
C ILE A 340 -15.34 -12.84 5.89
N TRP A 341 -15.87 -11.65 5.68
CA TRP A 341 -17.05 -11.39 4.87
C TRP A 341 -16.74 -10.45 3.71
N MET A 342 -17.06 -10.84 2.48
CA MET A 342 -16.97 -9.97 1.31
C MET A 342 -18.31 -9.28 1.05
N ASN A 343 -18.29 -7.96 1.09
CA ASN A 343 -19.47 -7.14 0.84
C ASN A 343 -19.40 -6.59 -0.58
N PRO A 344 -20.45 -6.79 -1.40
CA PRO A 344 -20.55 -6.13 -2.68
C PRO A 344 -20.71 -4.64 -2.41
N GLY A 345 -19.88 -3.84 -3.05
CA GLY A 345 -20.07 -2.40 -3.06
C GLY A 345 -21.21 -2.01 -4.01
N ASP A 346 -21.78 -0.82 -3.83
CA ASP A 346 -22.98 -0.31 -4.53
C ASP A 346 -22.92 -0.28 -6.08
N GLU A 347 -24.07 -0.50 -6.69
CA GLU A 347 -24.28 -0.70 -8.12
C GLU A 347 -24.87 0.56 -8.78
N GLY A 348 -24.26 1.73 -8.56
CA GLY A 348 -24.82 2.96 -9.15
C GLY A 348 -23.90 4.16 -9.28
N LYS A 349 -22.83 4.27 -8.48
CA LYS A 349 -21.85 5.37 -8.58
C LYS A 349 -20.39 4.90 -8.48
N GLY A 350 -20.16 3.63 -8.85
CA GLY A 350 -18.86 2.97 -8.90
C GLY A 350 -18.40 2.52 -7.53
N LEU A 351 -18.34 1.21 -7.28
CA LEU A 351 -17.90 0.70 -5.99
C LEU A 351 -16.84 -0.39 -6.03
N ARG A 352 -15.99 -0.31 -5.00
CA ARG A 352 -14.97 -1.30 -4.67
C ARG A 352 -15.55 -2.27 -3.65
N PRO A 353 -15.43 -3.59 -3.87
CA PRO A 353 -15.76 -4.57 -2.84
C PRO A 353 -14.86 -4.34 -1.61
N TYR A 354 -15.37 -4.72 -0.44
CA TYR A 354 -14.59 -4.68 0.81
C TYR A 354 -14.82 -5.95 1.63
N LEU A 355 -13.81 -6.29 2.42
CA LEU A 355 -13.81 -7.38 3.37
C LEU A 355 -14.12 -6.83 4.75
N THR A 356 -14.85 -7.61 5.55
CA THR A 356 -15.05 -7.38 6.97
C THR A 356 -14.54 -8.60 7.71
N LEU A 357 -13.49 -8.42 8.49
CA LEU A 357 -12.91 -9.40 9.38
C LEU A 357 -13.47 -9.17 10.78
N ILE A 358 -13.88 -10.24 11.46
CA ILE A 358 -14.38 -10.16 12.84
C ILE A 358 -13.57 -11.10 13.74
N ARG A 359 -13.31 -10.68 14.99
CA ARG A 359 -12.76 -11.55 16.04
C ARG A 359 -13.42 -11.26 17.38
N LEU A 360 -13.61 -12.31 18.17
CA LEU A 360 -14.18 -12.26 19.52
C LEU A 360 -13.12 -12.59 20.55
N PHE A 361 -13.27 -12.00 21.73
CA PHE A 361 -12.34 -12.14 22.82
C PHE A 361 -13.07 -12.51 24.10
N ARG A 362 -12.40 -13.30 24.96
CA ARG A 362 -12.91 -13.70 26.27
C ARG A 362 -11.99 -13.25 27.40
N ASP A 363 -12.58 -13.01 28.55
CA ASP A 363 -11.86 -12.76 29.81
C ASP A 363 -11.45 -14.08 30.49
N ALA A 364 -10.94 -13.97 31.73
CA ALA A 364 -10.53 -15.11 32.55
C ALA A 364 -11.69 -16.03 32.95
N ASP A 365 -12.93 -15.51 32.98
CA ASP A 365 -14.14 -16.23 33.36
C ASP A 365 -14.83 -16.90 32.14
N ASP A 366 -14.11 -17.06 31.02
CA ASP A 366 -14.61 -17.59 29.76
C ASP A 366 -15.79 -16.78 29.16
N THR A 367 -15.98 -15.53 29.60
CA THR A 367 -17.07 -14.66 29.15
C THR A 367 -16.61 -13.74 28.02
N VAL A 368 -17.48 -13.48 27.03
CA VAL A 368 -17.17 -12.58 25.92
C VAL A 368 -17.00 -11.16 26.44
N CYS A 369 -15.77 -10.66 26.44
CA CYS A 369 -15.39 -9.34 26.97
C CYS A 369 -15.13 -8.30 25.87
N GLY A 370 -15.06 -8.70 24.59
CA GLY A 370 -14.74 -7.78 23.51
C GLY A 370 -14.90 -8.33 22.10
N GLY A 371 -14.89 -7.41 21.13
CA GLY A 371 -14.98 -7.73 19.72
C GLY A 371 -14.21 -6.74 18.85
N SER A 372 -13.51 -7.26 17.84
CA SER A 372 -12.77 -6.44 16.90
C SER A 372 -13.30 -6.67 15.49
N VAL A 373 -13.41 -5.56 14.74
CA VAL A 373 -13.90 -5.55 13.36
C VAL A 373 -12.91 -4.76 12.52
N VAL A 374 -12.40 -5.39 11.48
CA VAL A 374 -11.48 -4.76 10.53
C VAL A 374 -12.09 -4.79 9.15
N VAL A 375 -12.15 -3.64 8.49
CA VAL A 375 -12.69 -3.52 7.15
C VAL A 375 -11.55 -3.25 6.19
N VAL A 376 -11.46 -3.99 5.08
CA VAL A 376 -10.40 -3.87 4.07
C VAL A 376 -11.03 -3.67 2.69
N SER A 377 -10.71 -2.59 1.99
CA SER A 377 -11.17 -2.32 0.62
C SER A 377 -9.99 -2.07 -0.32
N GLY A 378 -9.70 -3.03 -1.19
CA GLY A 378 -8.55 -2.96 -2.11
C GLY A 378 -7.23 -2.76 -1.37
N ARG A 379 -6.55 -1.63 -1.62
CA ARG A 379 -5.33 -1.22 -0.91
C ARG A 379 -5.64 -0.28 0.24
N SER A 380 -6.73 -0.52 0.96
CA SER A 380 -7.08 0.32 2.09
C SER A 380 -7.79 -0.46 3.16
N TRP A 381 -7.76 0.05 4.38
CA TRP A 381 -8.41 -0.59 5.50
C TRP A 381 -8.93 0.44 6.50
N THR A 382 -9.76 0.00 7.44
CA THR A 382 -10.15 0.76 8.63
C THR A 382 -10.48 -0.22 9.76
N SER A 383 -10.06 0.08 10.99
CA SER A 383 -10.52 -0.66 12.18
C SER A 383 -11.75 0.00 12.79
N LYS A 384 -12.81 -0.79 12.95
CA LYS A 384 -13.97 -0.47 13.79
C LYS A 384 -13.91 -1.30 15.06
N THR A 385 -12.90 -1.03 15.89
CA THR A 385 -12.67 -1.84 17.08
C THR A 385 -13.70 -1.54 18.18
N LEU A 386 -14.40 -2.55 18.70
CA LEU A 386 -15.31 -2.47 19.85
C LEU A 386 -14.73 -3.22 21.05
N PHE A 387 -13.86 -2.55 21.81
CA PHE A 387 -13.51 -2.97 23.17
C PHE A 387 -14.11 -1.98 24.15
N GLN A 388 -15.24 -2.38 24.75
CA GLN A 388 -15.86 -1.69 25.85
C GLN A 388 -15.75 -2.60 27.07
N THR A 389 -14.89 -2.23 28.02
CA THR A 389 -14.74 -2.91 29.31
C THR A 389 -16.04 -2.90 30.13
N ASP A 390 -16.99 -2.02 29.78
CA ASP A 390 -18.22 -1.80 30.55
C ASP A 390 -19.50 -2.20 29.78
N ALA A 391 -19.37 -2.71 28.55
CA ALA A 391 -20.53 -3.14 27.76
C ALA A 391 -20.90 -4.58 28.07
N LYS A 392 -22.19 -4.82 28.28
CA LYS A 392 -22.69 -6.18 28.47
C LYS A 392 -22.39 -7.06 27.24
N PRO A 393 -22.04 -8.35 27.43
CA PRO A 393 -21.73 -9.27 26.34
C PRO A 393 -22.76 -9.28 25.21
N GLU A 394 -24.05 -9.12 25.52
CA GLU A 394 -25.13 -9.14 24.53
C GLU A 394 -24.99 -8.00 23.50
N ARG A 395 -24.54 -6.82 23.94
CA ARG A 395 -24.35 -5.66 23.06
C ARG A 395 -23.18 -5.88 22.10
N ILE A 396 -22.10 -6.49 22.59
CA ILE A 396 -20.94 -6.86 21.79
C ILE A 396 -21.36 -7.87 20.72
N LEU A 397 -22.07 -8.93 21.12
CA LEU A 397 -22.56 -9.97 20.23
C LEU A 397 -23.55 -9.43 19.18
N GLN A 398 -24.46 -8.53 19.57
CA GLN A 398 -25.40 -7.88 18.67
C GLN A 398 -24.67 -7.01 17.64
N TYR A 399 -23.67 -6.24 18.07
CA TYR A 399 -22.84 -5.45 17.17
C TYR A 399 -22.10 -6.33 16.16
N LEU A 400 -21.38 -7.35 16.61
CA LEU A 400 -20.66 -8.26 15.72
C LEU A 400 -21.60 -8.98 14.75
N LYS A 401 -22.79 -9.40 15.21
CA LYS A 401 -23.83 -9.96 14.34
C LYS A 401 -24.23 -8.99 13.23
N SER A 402 -24.33 -7.69 13.53
CA SER A 402 -24.65 -6.66 12.53
C SER A 402 -23.56 -6.45 11.45
N GLN A 403 -22.33 -6.92 11.70
CA GLN A 403 -21.21 -6.83 10.76
C GLN A 403 -21.10 -8.04 9.83
N ARG A 404 -21.84 -9.13 10.11
CA ARG A 404 -21.88 -10.35 9.29
C ARG A 404 -22.79 -10.16 8.06
N LYS A 405 -22.33 -9.33 7.13
CA LYS A 405 -23.05 -8.93 5.91
C LYS A 405 -22.26 -9.34 4.66
N GLY A 406 -22.95 -9.58 3.55
CA GLY A 406 -22.34 -10.00 2.30
C GLY A 406 -22.12 -11.52 2.22
N SER A 407 -21.13 -11.93 1.42
CA SER A 407 -20.74 -13.33 1.22
C SER A 407 -19.66 -13.75 2.22
N LEU A 408 -19.86 -14.86 2.91
CA LEU A 408 -18.86 -15.43 3.82
C LEU A 408 -17.70 -16.04 3.00
N LEU A 409 -16.48 -15.52 3.16
CA LEU A 409 -15.27 -16.06 2.53
C LEU A 409 -14.56 -17.07 3.42
N TYR A 410 -14.54 -16.81 4.72
CA TYR A 410 -13.80 -17.61 5.68
C TYR A 410 -14.55 -17.68 6.99
N ARG A 411 -14.50 -18.86 7.62
CA ARG A 411 -14.82 -19.07 9.02
C ARG A 411 -13.76 -20.00 9.61
N GLU A 412 -13.22 -19.59 10.74
CA GLU A 412 -12.31 -20.43 11.53
C GLU A 412 -13.00 -21.76 11.86
N LYS A 413 -12.28 -22.85 11.63
CA LYS A 413 -12.68 -24.19 12.06
C LYS A 413 -11.82 -24.56 13.26
N VAL A 414 -12.43 -25.14 14.28
CA VAL A 414 -11.62 -25.78 15.31
C VAL A 414 -11.06 -27.07 14.74
N ALA A 415 -9.74 -27.28 14.87
CA ALA A 415 -9.16 -28.59 14.62
C ALA A 415 -9.87 -29.63 15.51
N LYS A 416 -10.22 -30.78 14.92
CA LYS A 416 -10.87 -31.87 15.65
C LYS A 416 -9.98 -32.40 16.75
#